data_AF-A0A2Z6P5B1-F1
#
_entry.id   AF-A0A2Z6P5B1-F1
#
_cell.length_a   1.000
_cell.length_b   1.000
_cell.length_c   1.000
_cell.angle_alpha   90.00
_cell.angle_beta   90.00
_cell.angle_gamma   90.00
#
_symmetry.space_group_name_H-M   'P 1'
#
loop_
_entity.id
_entity.type
_entity.pdbx_description
1 polymer ?
#
loop_
_entity_poly.entity_id
_entity_poly.type
_entity_poly.pdbx_seq_one_letter_code
_entity_poly.pdbx_strand_id
1 'polypeptide(L)'
;MCGKEVECSRHLFIHCDFAAHIWYAICRWLGVVVILPPEVMMMYGILVGSGRNKKIKKGFSSVWLAFVWVVWRCRNDKIFNEVAGVVDDAVDMIQRLSWQWFVSDSGRGPCLLYEWIWDPGDCMLR
;
A
#
# COMPACT_ATOMS: atom_id res chain seq x y z
N MET A 1 8.49 -7.78 -12.59
CA MET A 1 7.12 -7.58 -13.08
C MET A 1 7.11 -6.29 -13.92
N CYS A 2 6.23 -6.13 -14.91
CA CYS A 2 6.37 -5.33 -16.16
C CYS A 2 7.18 -6.01 -17.29
N GLY A 3 8.14 -6.88 -16.97
CA GLY A 3 8.87 -7.68 -17.96
C GLY A 3 9.95 -6.92 -18.75
N LYS A 4 10.24 -5.68 -18.35
CA LYS A 4 11.24 -4.81 -19.00
C LYS A 4 12.66 -5.04 -18.50
N GLU A 5 12.84 -5.45 -17.25
CA GLU A 5 14.14 -5.70 -16.63
C GLU A 5 14.14 -6.97 -15.76
N VAL A 6 15.32 -7.46 -15.40
CA VAL A 6 15.51 -8.57 -14.47
C VAL A 6 14.89 -8.23 -13.11
N GLU A 7 14.08 -9.13 -12.57
CA GLU A 7 13.41 -8.90 -11.29
C GLU A 7 14.42 -8.83 -10.14
N CYS A 8 14.48 -7.68 -9.46
CA CYS A 8 15.08 -7.51 -8.15
C CYS A 8 14.11 -6.75 -7.23
N SER A 9 14.38 -6.65 -5.94
CA SER A 9 13.52 -5.91 -5.00
C SER A 9 13.29 -4.46 -5.42
N ARG A 10 14.34 -3.75 -5.84
CA ARG A 10 14.26 -2.37 -6.35
C ARG A 10 13.39 -2.28 -7.60
N HIS A 11 13.63 -3.16 -8.58
CA HIS A 11 12.80 -3.18 -9.78
C HIS A 11 11.34 -3.52 -9.45
N LEU A 12 11.08 -4.50 -8.59
CA LEU A 12 9.73 -4.94 -8.24
C LEU A 12 8.89 -3.85 -7.56
N PHE A 13 9.46 -3.13 -6.59
CA PHE A 13 8.71 -2.17 -5.76
C PHE A 13 8.83 -0.72 -6.22
N ILE A 14 9.87 -0.34 -6.97
CA ILE A 14 10.17 1.04 -7.34
C ILE A 14 10.06 1.27 -8.85
N HIS A 15 10.82 0.51 -9.65
CA HIS A 15 10.95 0.77 -11.09
C HIS A 15 9.93 0.02 -11.95
N CYS A 16 9.17 -0.90 -11.37
CA CYS A 16 8.09 -1.58 -12.05
C CYS A 16 6.93 -0.59 -12.23
N ASP A 17 6.59 -0.29 -13.48
CA ASP A 17 5.47 0.61 -13.79
C ASP A 17 4.20 0.21 -13.03
N PHE A 18 3.88 -1.09 -12.98
CA PHE A 18 2.70 -1.60 -12.27
C PHE A 18 2.74 -1.24 -10.77
N ALA A 19 3.83 -1.54 -10.08
CA ALA A 19 3.97 -1.23 -8.66
C ALA A 19 4.02 0.28 -8.39
N ALA A 20 4.66 1.05 -9.27
CA ALA A 20 4.72 2.50 -9.20
C ALA A 20 3.32 3.13 -9.31
N HIS A 21 2.48 2.69 -10.25
CA HIS A 21 1.11 3.19 -10.38
C HIS A 21 0.26 2.88 -9.14
N ILE A 22 0.39 1.67 -8.58
CA ILE A 22 -0.27 1.32 -7.31
C ILE A 22 0.23 2.25 -6.19
N TRP A 23 1.54 2.45 -6.08
CA TRP A 23 2.12 3.32 -5.07
C TRP A 23 1.56 4.74 -5.14
N TYR A 24 1.51 5.34 -6.34
CA TYR A 24 0.95 6.67 -6.53
C TYR A 24 -0.55 6.74 -6.19
N ALA A 25 -1.33 5.70 -6.52
CA ALA A 25 -2.74 5.63 -6.15
C ALA A 25 -2.93 5.57 -4.63
N ILE A 26 -2.13 4.77 -3.93
CA ILE A 26 -2.16 4.68 -2.45
C ILE A 26 -1.73 6.00 -1.81
N CYS A 27 -0.65 6.62 -2.27
CA CYS A 27 -0.23 7.94 -1.77
C CYS A 27 -1.33 8.99 -1.95
N ARG A 28 -1.98 9.03 -3.12
CA ARG A 28 -3.10 9.93 -3.40
C ARG A 28 -4.28 9.67 -2.47
N TRP A 29 -4.65 8.41 -2.28
CA TRP A 29 -5.74 8.01 -1.38
C TRP A 29 -5.47 8.43 0.08
N LEU A 30 -4.21 8.34 0.54
CA LEU A 30 -3.81 8.78 1.88
C LEU A 30 -3.58 10.31 2.00
N GLY A 31 -3.73 11.07 0.92
CA GLY A 31 -3.44 12.51 0.89
C GLY A 31 -1.96 12.86 1.06
N VAL A 32 -1.05 11.95 0.74
CA VAL A 32 0.40 12.15 0.83
C VAL A 32 0.99 12.36 -0.56
N VAL A 33 1.75 13.44 -0.75
CA VAL A 33 2.49 13.69 -2.00
C VAL A 33 3.92 13.18 -1.83
N VAL A 34 4.29 12.15 -2.60
CA VAL A 34 5.60 11.50 -2.50
C VAL A 34 6.23 11.34 -3.89
N ILE A 35 7.53 11.64 -3.97
CA ILE A 35 8.38 11.28 -5.11
C ILE A 35 8.97 9.89 -4.82
N LEU A 36 9.01 9.01 -5.82
CA LEU A 36 9.61 7.68 -5.69
C LEU A 36 11.08 7.80 -5.22
N PRO A 37 11.42 7.31 -4.02
CA PRO A 37 12.79 7.30 -3.54
C PRO A 37 13.59 6.16 -4.19
N PRO A 38 14.93 6.20 -4.11
CA PRO A 38 15.79 5.17 -4.70
C PRO A 38 15.78 3.83 -3.95
N GLU A 39 15.27 3.79 -2.71
CA GLU A 39 15.33 2.60 -1.84
C GLU A 39 13.97 2.27 -1.24
N VAL A 40 13.65 0.97 -1.17
CA VAL A 40 12.34 0.46 -0.71
C VAL A 40 12.08 0.85 0.75
N MET A 41 13.09 0.75 1.61
CA MET A 41 12.98 1.15 3.01
C MET A 41 12.81 2.66 3.18
N MET A 42 13.30 3.46 2.22
CA MET A 42 13.07 4.90 2.22
C MET A 42 11.61 5.22 1.86
N MET A 43 10.95 4.43 1.01
CA MET A 43 9.50 4.56 0.75
C MET A 43 8.70 4.40 2.04
N TYR A 44 9.02 3.36 2.83
CA TYR A 44 8.43 3.16 4.15
C TYR A 44 8.65 4.37 5.07
N GLY A 45 9.91 4.82 5.16
CA GLY A 45 10.30 5.94 6.00
C GLY A 45 9.59 7.24 5.62
N ILE A 46 9.43 7.51 4.32
CA ILE A 46 8.71 8.69 3.83
C ILE A 46 7.23 8.58 4.18
N LEU A 47 6.57 7.47 3.80
CA LEU A 47 5.13 7.31 4.03
C LEU A 47 4.79 7.40 5.52
N VAL A 48 5.43 6.58 6.35
CA VAL A 48 5.18 6.59 7.81
C VAL A 48 5.67 7.89 8.44
N GLY A 49 6.75 8.48 7.92
CA GLY A 49 7.26 9.78 8.34
C GLY A 49 6.24 10.91 8.16
N SER A 50 5.44 10.87 7.10
CA SER A 50 4.37 11.84 6.82
C SER A 50 3.22 11.80 7.83
N GLY A 51 3.11 10.75 8.65
CA GLY A 51 2.08 10.65 9.69
C GLY A 51 2.27 11.68 10.81
N ARG A 52 1.28 12.55 11.01
CA ARG A 52 1.32 13.63 12.03
C ARG A 52 1.39 13.17 13.49
N ASN A 53 0.96 11.95 13.80
CA ASN A 53 0.95 11.41 15.16
C ASN A 53 1.13 9.88 15.17
N LYS A 54 1.36 9.30 16.34
CA LYS A 54 1.61 7.84 16.48
C LYS A 54 0.48 6.97 15.94
N LYS A 55 -0.78 7.41 16.02
CA LYS A 55 -1.93 6.64 15.51
C LYS A 55 -1.92 6.58 13.98
N ILE A 56 -1.77 7.73 13.33
CA ILE A 56 -1.66 7.83 11.87
C ILE A 56 -0.43 7.06 11.36
N LYS A 57 0.71 7.18 12.04
CA LYS A 57 1.93 6.43 11.69
C LYS A 57 1.68 4.92 11.69
N LYS A 58 0.99 4.39 12.71
CA LYS A 58 0.61 2.98 12.76
C LYS A 58 -0.34 2.58 11.63
N GLY A 59 -1.32 3.42 11.31
CA GLY A 59 -2.22 3.18 10.17
C GLY A 59 -1.47 3.14 8.84
N PHE A 60 -0.57 4.10 8.60
CA PHE A 60 0.29 4.12 7.43
C PHE A 60 1.22 2.90 7.36
N SER A 61 1.76 2.42 8.48
CA SER A 61 2.50 1.16 8.52
C SER A 61 1.65 -0.04 8.10
N SER A 62 0.37 -0.11 8.51
CA SER A 62 -0.55 -1.16 8.05
C SER A 62 -0.81 -1.10 6.54
N VAL A 63 -1.02 0.09 5.99
CA VAL A 63 -1.19 0.28 4.54
C VAL A 63 0.08 -0.10 3.77
N TRP A 64 1.26 0.29 4.27
CA TRP A 64 2.53 -0.10 3.69
C TRP A 64 2.70 -1.62 3.59
N LEU A 65 2.42 -2.33 4.70
CA LEU A 65 2.52 -3.80 4.72
C LEU A 65 1.53 -4.43 3.72
N ALA A 66 0.34 -3.86 3.58
CA ALA A 66 -0.67 -4.34 2.63
C ALA A 66 -0.21 -4.12 1.18
N PHE A 67 0.39 -2.97 0.89
CA PHE A 67 1.01 -2.69 -0.41
C PHE A 67 2.10 -3.72 -0.76
N VAL A 68 3.06 -3.94 0.15
CA VAL A 68 4.15 -4.91 -0.07
C VAL A 68 3.59 -6.31 -0.31
N TRP A 69 2.62 -6.72 0.49
CA TRP A 69 1.97 -8.02 0.38
C TRP A 69 1.24 -8.20 -0.95
N VAL A 70 0.42 -7.21 -1.36
CA VAL A 70 -0.36 -7.30 -2.60
C VAL A 70 0.56 -7.30 -3.82
N VAL A 71 1.59 -6.45 -3.87
CA VAL A 71 2.57 -6.46 -4.97
C VAL A 71 3.25 -7.82 -5.07
N TRP A 72 3.67 -8.40 -3.95
CA TRP A 72 4.27 -9.73 -3.92
C TRP A 72 3.29 -10.82 -4.38
N ARG A 73 2.03 -10.75 -3.94
CA ARG A 73 0.97 -11.68 -4.36
C ARG A 73 0.72 -11.59 -5.87
N CYS A 74 0.52 -10.39 -6.41
CA CYS A 74 0.32 -10.21 -7.85
C CYS A 74 1.51 -10.77 -8.65
N ARG A 75 2.75 -10.68 -8.11
CA ARG A 75 3.95 -11.24 -8.74
C ARG A 75 3.90 -12.75 -8.80
N ASN A 76 3.46 -13.39 -7.74
CA ASN A 76 3.27 -14.84 -7.73
C ASN A 76 2.15 -15.26 -8.67
N ASP A 77 1.01 -14.57 -8.67
CA ASP A 77 -0.10 -14.88 -9.57
C ASP A 77 0.31 -14.76 -11.04
N LYS A 78 1.13 -13.77 -11.39
CA LYS A 78 1.69 -13.64 -12.75
C LYS A 78 2.57 -14.83 -13.14
N ILE A 79 3.35 -15.37 -12.21
CA ILE A 79 4.35 -16.42 -12.51
C ILE A 79 3.72 -17.82 -12.49
N PHE A 80 2.84 -18.08 -11.52
CA PHE A 80 2.28 -19.41 -11.31
C PHE A 80 0.92 -19.62 -11.99
N ASN A 81 0.18 -18.53 -12.22
CA ASN A 81 -1.18 -18.57 -12.77
C ASN A 81 -1.32 -17.82 -14.10
N GLU A 82 -0.25 -17.20 -14.61
CA GLU A 82 -0.24 -16.38 -15.83
C GLU A 82 -1.27 -15.22 -15.82
N VAL A 83 -1.71 -14.81 -14.63
CA VAL A 83 -2.70 -13.73 -14.45
C VAL A 83 -1.99 -12.38 -14.49
N ALA A 84 -2.42 -11.50 -15.38
CA ALA A 84 -1.98 -10.11 -15.39
C ALA A 84 -2.67 -9.33 -14.26
N GLY A 85 -1.88 -8.60 -13.46
CA GLY A 85 -2.43 -7.71 -12.44
C GLY A 85 -3.07 -6.47 -13.04
N VAL A 86 -4.20 -6.05 -12.48
CA VAL A 86 -4.85 -4.76 -12.75
C VAL A 86 -4.55 -3.81 -11.58
N VAL A 87 -4.17 -2.57 -11.88
CA VAL A 87 -3.77 -1.59 -10.85
C VAL A 87 -4.93 -1.32 -9.88
N ASP A 88 -6.13 -1.11 -10.41
CA ASP A 88 -7.32 -0.80 -9.61
C ASP A 88 -7.68 -1.96 -8.68
N ASP A 89 -7.66 -3.21 -9.18
CA ASP A 89 -7.89 -4.40 -8.35
C ASP A 89 -6.87 -4.53 -7.21
N ALA A 90 -5.60 -4.20 -7.48
CA ALA A 90 -4.56 -4.21 -6.47
C ALA A 90 -4.77 -3.12 -5.43
N VAL A 91 -5.18 -1.91 -5.83
CA VAL A 91 -5.50 -0.80 -4.92
C VAL A 91 -6.69 -1.17 -4.03
N ASP A 92 -7.76 -1.71 -4.60
CA ASP A 92 -8.94 -2.19 -3.85
C ASP A 92 -8.55 -3.27 -2.84
N MET A 93 -7.68 -4.20 -3.23
CA MET A 93 -7.18 -5.24 -2.33
C MET A 93 -6.36 -4.66 -1.17
N ILE A 94 -5.51 -3.67 -1.44
CA ILE A 94 -4.70 -2.97 -0.42
C ILE A 94 -5.61 -2.25 0.57
N GLN A 95 -6.63 -1.53 0.08
CA GLN A 95 -7.60 -0.83 0.93
C GLN A 95 -8.34 -1.81 1.85
N ARG A 96 -8.82 -2.93 1.28
CA ARG A 96 -9.53 -3.97 2.05
C ARG A 96 -8.64 -4.66 3.08
N LEU A 97 -7.43 -5.08 2.70
CA LEU A 97 -6.51 -5.77 3.62
C LEU A 97 -6.03 -4.83 4.73
N SER A 98 -5.65 -3.60 4.38
CA SER A 98 -5.21 -2.62 5.37
C SER A 98 -6.33 -2.29 6.36
N TRP A 99 -7.58 -2.19 5.90
CA TRP A 99 -8.76 -2.06 6.76
C TRP A 99 -8.94 -3.26 7.68
N GLN A 100 -8.93 -4.49 7.14
CA GLN A 100 -9.09 -5.72 7.93
C GLN A 100 -8.03 -5.80 9.04
N TRP A 101 -6.77 -5.52 8.71
CA TRP A 101 -5.69 -5.50 9.68
C TRP A 101 -5.86 -4.36 10.69
N PHE A 102 -6.32 -3.19 10.25
CA PHE A 102 -6.61 -2.05 11.12
C PHE A 102 -7.67 -2.38 12.17
N VAL A 103 -8.81 -2.97 11.77
CA VAL A 103 -9.92 -3.25 12.69
C VAL A 103 -9.69 -4.49 13.55
N SER A 104 -8.81 -5.40 13.12
CA SER A 104 -8.41 -6.56 13.94
C SER A 104 -7.50 -6.20 15.12
N ASP A 105 -6.92 -5.01 15.12
CA ASP A 105 -6.11 -4.47 16.22
C ASP A 105 -7.07 -3.97 17.32
N SER A 106 -7.23 -4.76 18.39
CA SER A 106 -8.22 -4.61 19.47
C SER A 106 -8.15 -3.31 20.27
N GLY A 107 -7.20 -2.43 19.97
CA GLY A 107 -7.08 -1.09 20.53
C GLY A 107 -7.65 0.04 19.68
N ARG A 108 -8.29 -0.24 18.53
CA ARG A 108 -8.80 0.80 17.61
C ARG A 108 -10.33 0.89 17.64
N GLY A 109 -10.84 2.11 17.49
CA GLY A 109 -12.28 2.36 17.40
C GLY A 109 -12.90 1.70 16.16
N PRO A 110 -14.23 1.45 16.17
CA PRO A 110 -14.92 0.90 15.02
C PRO A 110 -14.76 1.82 13.80
N CYS A 111 -14.47 1.22 12.64
CA CYS A 111 -14.40 1.89 11.34
C CYS A 111 -14.96 0.93 10.29
N LEU A 112 -15.97 1.37 9.55
CA LEU A 112 -16.54 0.61 8.45
C LEU A 112 -15.63 0.73 7.21
N LEU A 113 -15.69 -0.25 6.31
CA LEU A 113 -14.84 -0.27 5.12
C LEU A 113 -15.05 0.99 4.25
N TYR A 114 -16.28 1.48 4.10
CA TYR A 114 -16.51 2.68 3.29
C TYR A 114 -15.92 3.94 3.95
N GLU A 115 -15.93 4.04 5.29
CA GLU A 115 -15.31 5.15 6.03
C GLU A 115 -13.80 5.13 5.81
N TRP A 116 -13.19 3.94 5.87
CA TRP A 116 -11.77 3.74 5.60
C TRP A 116 -11.38 4.12 4.17
N ILE A 117 -12.19 3.74 3.18
CA ILE A 117 -11.92 4.07 1.79
C ILE A 117 -12.10 5.58 1.55
N TRP A 118 -13.11 6.21 2.16
CA TRP A 118 -13.41 7.62 1.99
C TRP A 118 -12.40 8.54 2.69
N ASP A 119 -12.15 8.31 3.98
CA ASP A 119 -11.19 9.07 4.78
C ASP A 119 -10.50 8.14 5.79
N PRO A 120 -9.41 7.46 5.39
CA PRO A 120 -8.66 6.60 6.29
C PRO A 120 -8.02 7.39 7.44
N GLY A 121 -7.79 8.70 7.26
CA GLY A 121 -7.23 9.57 8.27
C GLY A 121 -8.15 9.74 9.47
N ASP A 122 -9.45 9.92 9.25
CA ASP A 122 -10.45 9.97 10.33
C ASP A 122 -10.50 8.66 11.11
N CYS A 123 -10.60 7.53 10.41
CA CYS A 123 -10.60 6.20 11.04
C CYS A 123 -9.35 5.95 11.91
N MET A 124 -8.17 6.34 11.41
CA MET A 124 -6.91 6.19 12.15
C MET A 124 -6.84 7.04 13.43
N LEU A 125 -7.62 8.11 13.55
CA LEU A 125 -7.61 8.96 14.74
C LEU A 125 -8.48 8.44 15.88
N ARG A 126 -9.43 7.55 15.58
CA ARG A 126 -10.34 6.95 16.56
C ARG A 126 -9.56 6.21 17.67
#